data_AF-A0AAV1DXD6-F1
#
_entry.id   AF-A0AAV1DXD6-F1
#
_cell.length_a   1.000
_cell.length_b   1.000
_cell.length_c   1.000
_cell.angle_alpha   90.00
_cell.angle_beta   90.00
_cell.angle_gamma   90.00
#
_symmetry.space_group_name_H-M   'P 1'
#
loop_
_entity.id
_entity.type
_entity.pdbx_description
1 polymer ?
#
loop_
_entity_poly.entity_id
_entity_poly.type
_entity_poly.pdbx_seq_one_letter_code
_entity_poly.pdbx_strand_id
1 'polypeptide(L)'
;MDRPSLRASQSAFFNDDEYLDHQSSSPDQRNSKNEAVGTLQVNSYTEVSAISRFHAPDNFTILINLKAPPPPTSPNMDDPTQVPQSSRVPIDLVTVLDVSYSIEGRKIALLKQAMDFFIQNLGPNDRLSVIIFSHNCRRLFPLRRMSESGRLQALGTANVSRIVNGAKITRGNSYSNSRIPVHTFGFGRDHDASLMHSIAEMSRGTFSFIETERVIQDAFAQCIGGLLSVVVKELQVNIERSFLNQVTPDGRMGNIDVGDLYAEEEKDFVVTVKVPAEEISSSELETALLKVRCVNNDPLTKELMTVRSEEVRIRRPEEVNRQEDVCVEVDRQQNRLLAMEAMELARAAAEKGDLSAAESILEKCLKKLSESVSAKSHDFLCLGLEAELKEIKQKLPSRDVYEASGRAYMRSGLSSHAWQKPTGACLSRESGDADSGYEDMGFSLYEDDDEKNYVCAAADHDKDIFKSSYSGAAGSRRHAYQTPTINRMVARSRAATRRNNKGKSTPAKALGTIDESKDSSSRGSDRPGYRS
;
A
#
# COMPACT_ATOMS: atom_id res chain seq x y z
N MET A 1 3.29 55.83 -39.43
CA MET A 1 1.98 55.32 -38.95
C MET A 1 2.14 53.83 -38.72
N ASP A 2 2.40 53.49 -37.47
CA ASP A 2 2.77 52.17 -37.00
C ASP A 2 1.59 51.20 -36.96
N ARG A 3 1.84 49.96 -37.38
CA ARG A 3 0.94 48.83 -37.14
C ARG A 3 1.11 48.37 -35.69
N PRO A 4 0.04 48.14 -34.91
CA PRO A 4 0.19 47.66 -33.55
C PRO A 4 0.61 46.19 -33.56
N SER A 5 1.71 45.91 -32.87
CA SER A 5 2.14 44.58 -32.46
C SER A 5 1.15 44.02 -31.43
N LEU A 6 0.50 42.89 -31.75
CA LEU A 6 -0.19 42.09 -30.75
C LEU A 6 0.87 41.44 -29.86
N ARG A 7 1.17 42.12 -28.75
CA ARG A 7 1.90 41.58 -27.60
C ARG A 7 1.35 40.21 -27.24
N ALA A 8 2.21 39.19 -27.26
CA ALA A 8 2.00 37.97 -26.51
C ALA A 8 1.89 38.33 -25.03
N SER A 9 0.68 38.35 -24.48
CA SER A 9 0.42 38.67 -23.09
C SER A 9 0.62 37.42 -22.21
N GLN A 10 1.73 37.44 -21.48
CA GLN A 10 1.94 36.97 -20.11
C GLN A 10 1.64 35.50 -19.76
N SER A 11 2.69 34.86 -19.25
CA SER A 11 2.71 33.58 -18.53
C SER A 11 1.52 33.40 -17.59
N ALA A 12 0.72 32.36 -17.81
CA ALA A 12 -0.27 31.89 -16.84
C ALA A 12 0.47 31.26 -15.65
N PHE A 13 0.86 32.08 -14.68
CA PHE A 13 1.19 31.63 -13.34
C PHE A 13 -0.10 31.18 -12.66
N PHE A 14 -0.19 29.90 -12.29
CA PHE A 14 -1.26 29.38 -11.43
C PHE A 14 -1.00 29.85 -10.00
N ASN A 15 -1.41 31.09 -9.69
CA ASN A 15 -1.28 31.71 -8.36
C ASN A 15 -2.64 31.82 -7.63
N ASP A 16 -3.58 30.93 -7.98
CA ASP A 16 -4.91 30.81 -7.37
C ASP A 16 -5.00 29.73 -6.30
N ASP A 17 -3.86 29.12 -5.95
CA ASP A 17 -3.74 28.14 -4.87
C ASP A 17 -3.91 28.85 -3.51
N GLU A 18 -4.62 28.20 -2.59
CA GLU A 18 -4.89 28.77 -1.27
C GLU A 18 -3.59 28.93 -0.46
N TYR A 19 -3.29 30.16 0.01
CA TYR A 19 -2.06 30.46 0.76
C TYR A 19 -1.94 29.60 2.04
N LEU A 20 -0.70 29.20 2.36
CA LEU A 20 -0.39 28.63 3.66
C LEU A 20 -0.44 29.76 4.69
N ASP A 21 -1.34 29.65 5.67
CA ASP A 21 -1.27 30.52 6.83
C ASP A 21 0.02 30.16 7.58
N HIS A 22 1.03 31.02 7.52
CA HIS A 22 2.16 30.93 8.44
C HIS A 22 1.65 31.32 9.83
N GLN A 23 0.99 30.39 10.52
CA GLN A 23 0.75 30.55 11.94
C GLN A 23 2.10 30.50 12.65
N SER A 24 2.63 31.68 12.97
CA SER A 24 3.64 31.85 14.01
C SER A 24 3.00 31.46 15.34
N SER A 25 3.03 30.18 15.68
CA SER A 25 2.72 29.73 17.03
C SER A 25 3.84 30.21 17.94
N SER A 26 3.57 31.23 18.75
CA SER A 26 4.40 31.58 19.90
C SER A 26 4.54 30.35 20.81
N PRO A 27 5.74 30.08 21.37
CA PRO A 27 5.93 28.93 22.24
C PRO A 27 5.24 29.20 23.58
N ASP A 28 4.00 28.73 23.72
CA ASP A 28 3.37 28.62 25.04
C ASP A 28 4.11 27.53 25.82
N GLN A 29 4.88 27.97 26.81
CA GLN A 29 5.51 27.10 27.81
C GLN A 29 4.44 26.40 28.64
N ARG A 30 3.95 25.25 28.16
CA ARG A 30 3.31 24.25 29.02
C ARG A 30 4.32 23.15 29.32
N ASN A 31 4.99 23.32 30.47
CA ASN A 31 5.67 22.24 31.16
C ASN A 31 4.63 21.19 31.58
N SER A 32 4.50 20.13 30.78
CA SER A 32 3.95 18.86 31.23
C SER A 32 4.95 17.78 30.85
N LYS A 33 5.47 17.09 31.87
CA LYS A 33 6.18 15.82 31.73
C LYS A 33 5.23 14.83 31.04
N ASN A 34 5.23 14.79 29.71
CA ASN A 34 4.65 13.69 28.97
C ASN A 34 5.74 12.64 28.84
N GLU A 35 5.54 11.53 29.55
CA GLU A 35 6.25 10.28 29.33
C GLU A 35 6.28 9.98 27.83
N ALA A 36 7.44 9.54 27.33
CA ALA A 36 7.73 9.33 25.93
C ALA A 36 6.87 8.20 25.34
N VAL A 37 5.62 8.50 25.00
CA VAL A 37 4.78 7.65 24.16
C VAL A 37 5.04 8.05 22.71
N GLY A 38 5.69 7.17 21.94
CA GLY A 38 5.70 7.26 20.48
C GLY A 38 7.01 7.70 19.82
N THR A 39 8.18 7.21 20.26
CA THR A 39 9.43 7.35 19.51
C THR A 39 9.60 6.23 18.48
N LEU A 40 10.32 6.52 17.38
CA LEU A 40 10.75 5.52 16.39
C LEU A 40 11.50 4.38 17.10
N GLN A 41 11.11 3.14 16.87
CA GLN A 41 11.81 1.97 17.40
C GLN A 41 12.85 1.49 16.40
N VAL A 42 14.05 1.17 16.88
CA VAL A 42 15.19 0.74 16.06
C VAL A 42 15.76 -0.54 16.66
N ASN A 43 15.46 -1.67 16.03
CA ASN A 43 15.93 -2.99 16.43
C ASN A 43 17.01 -3.46 15.45
N SER A 44 17.97 -4.23 15.95
CA SER A 44 19.02 -4.82 15.12
C SER A 44 19.16 -6.31 15.42
N TYR A 45 19.33 -7.13 14.38
CA TYR A 45 19.44 -8.58 14.49
C TYR A 45 20.66 -9.07 13.70
N THR A 46 21.42 -9.98 14.28
CA THR A 46 22.57 -10.62 13.63
C THR A 46 22.16 -11.95 13.01
N GLU A 47 22.76 -12.36 11.89
CA GLU A 47 22.39 -13.62 11.21
C GLU A 47 22.54 -14.86 12.12
N VAL A 48 23.52 -14.83 13.03
CA VAL A 48 23.75 -15.82 14.08
C VAL A 48 24.08 -15.13 15.39
N SER A 49 23.91 -15.86 16.50
CA SER A 49 24.12 -15.33 17.85
C SER A 49 25.60 -15.29 18.29
N ALA A 50 26.46 -16.10 17.67
CA ALA A 50 27.89 -16.11 17.90
C ALA A 50 28.67 -16.59 16.67
N ILE A 51 29.94 -16.19 16.57
CA ILE A 51 30.88 -16.72 15.59
C ILE A 51 32.21 -17.01 16.30
N SER A 52 32.91 -18.07 15.90
CA SER A 52 34.21 -18.39 16.46
C SER A 52 35.16 -17.21 16.31
N ARG A 53 35.92 -16.89 17.36
CA ARG A 53 36.90 -15.78 17.32
C ARG A 53 37.94 -15.91 16.21
N PHE A 54 38.21 -17.13 15.76
CA PHE A 54 39.14 -17.43 14.67
C PHE A 54 38.54 -17.24 13.28
N HIS A 55 37.21 -17.14 13.18
CA HIS A 55 36.52 -16.97 11.92
C HIS A 55 36.29 -15.48 11.63
N ALA A 56 36.70 -15.05 10.43
CA ALA A 56 36.62 -13.68 9.95
C ALA A 56 35.74 -13.59 8.70
N PRO A 57 34.40 -13.69 8.81
CA PRO A 57 33.52 -13.59 7.67
C PRO A 57 33.58 -12.20 7.03
N ASP A 58 33.72 -12.17 5.71
CA ASP A 58 33.72 -10.92 4.93
C ASP A 58 32.30 -10.37 4.71
N ASN A 59 31.28 -11.24 4.73
CA ASN A 59 29.89 -10.90 4.42
C ASN A 59 28.93 -11.24 5.56
N PHE A 60 29.22 -10.76 6.77
CA PHE A 60 28.34 -10.99 7.92
C PHE A 60 27.09 -10.12 7.84
N THR A 61 25.90 -10.72 7.93
CA THR A 61 24.63 -10.01 7.75
C THR A 61 24.03 -9.52 9.06
N ILE A 62 23.62 -8.25 9.07
CA ILE A 62 22.88 -7.60 10.15
C ILE A 62 21.61 -6.98 9.55
N LEU A 63 20.47 -7.29 10.16
CA LEU A 63 19.20 -6.65 9.86
C LEU A 63 18.99 -5.46 10.78
N ILE A 64 18.68 -4.30 10.21
CA ILE A 64 18.18 -3.12 10.93
C ILE A 64 16.68 -3.00 10.64
N ASN A 65 15.87 -3.14 11.68
CA ASN A 65 14.42 -2.98 11.63
C ASN A 65 14.04 -1.63 12.26
N LEU A 66 13.31 -0.82 11.50
CA LEU A 66 12.76 0.45 11.94
C LEU A 66 11.25 0.29 12.05
N LYS A 67 10.66 0.72 13.16
CA LYS A 67 9.22 0.71 13.35
C LYS A 67 8.71 2.07 13.79
N ALA A 68 7.82 2.63 12.98
CA ALA A 68 7.18 3.90 13.26
C ALA A 68 6.15 3.74 14.41
N PRO A 69 5.97 4.81 15.22
CA PRO A 69 4.99 4.79 16.29
C PRO A 69 3.55 4.70 15.77
N PRO A 70 2.58 4.31 16.62
CA PRO A 70 1.16 4.43 16.30
C PRO A 70 0.77 5.90 16.05
N PRO A 71 -0.37 6.15 15.39
CA PRO A 71 -0.83 7.52 15.17
C PRO A 71 -1.08 8.22 16.52
N PRO A 72 -0.83 9.54 16.63
CA PRO A 72 -1.03 10.27 17.87
C PRO A 72 -2.51 10.25 18.28
N THR A 73 -2.84 9.45 19.29
CA THR A 73 -4.14 9.46 19.97
C THR A 73 -4.15 10.55 21.03
N SER A 74 -5.14 11.44 21.02
CA SER A 74 -5.37 12.37 22.12
C SER A 74 -5.66 11.58 23.40
N PRO A 75 -4.89 11.76 24.49
CA PRO A 75 -5.23 11.18 25.78
C PRO A 75 -6.36 12.03 26.37
N ASN A 76 -7.61 11.63 26.12
CA ASN A 76 -8.80 12.01 26.90
C ASN A 76 -9.97 11.10 26.45
N MET A 77 -10.22 10.04 27.22
CA MET A 77 -11.32 9.09 26.99
C MET A 77 -12.51 9.30 27.95
N ASP A 78 -12.69 10.51 28.49
CA ASP A 78 -13.79 10.82 29.42
C ASP A 78 -14.81 11.86 28.90
N ASP A 79 -14.71 12.32 27.65
CA ASP A 79 -15.69 13.25 27.06
C ASP A 79 -16.26 12.72 25.72
N PRO A 80 -17.50 12.19 25.70
CA PRO A 80 -18.15 11.67 24.49
C PRO A 80 -18.52 12.73 23.45
N THR A 81 -18.27 14.02 23.71
CA THR A 81 -18.59 15.11 22.77
C THR A 81 -17.42 15.56 21.88
N GLN A 82 -16.20 15.04 22.09
CA GLN A 82 -15.05 15.38 21.27
C GLN A 82 -14.77 14.31 20.21
N VAL A 83 -15.00 14.68 18.95
CA VAL A 83 -14.50 13.91 17.79
C VAL A 83 -12.99 13.81 17.95
N PRO A 84 -12.35 12.62 17.87
CA PRO A 84 -10.90 12.53 17.94
C PRO A 84 -10.31 13.29 16.74
N GLN A 85 -9.86 14.52 16.96
CA GLN A 85 -9.08 15.24 15.97
C GLN A 85 -7.72 14.58 15.96
N SER A 86 -7.49 13.69 14.99
CA SER A 86 -6.17 13.14 14.75
C SER A 86 -5.21 14.30 14.52
N SER A 87 -4.31 14.55 15.46
CA SER A 87 -3.23 15.53 15.36
C SER A 87 -2.19 15.02 14.37
N ARG A 88 -2.59 14.83 13.12
CA ARG A 88 -1.70 14.47 12.03
C ARG A 88 -1.36 15.69 11.21
N VAL A 89 -0.22 15.64 10.54
CA VAL A 89 0.20 16.75 9.69
C VAL A 89 -0.71 16.84 8.46
N PRO A 90 -1.17 18.04 8.10
CA PRO A 90 -1.91 18.25 6.87
C PRO A 90 -1.11 17.84 5.65
N ILE A 91 -1.77 17.29 4.64
CA ILE A 91 -1.14 16.90 3.38
C ILE A 91 -1.63 17.75 2.22
N ASP A 92 -0.74 17.97 1.25
CA ASP A 92 -1.10 18.47 -0.06
C ASP A 92 -1.14 17.30 -1.03
N LEU A 93 -2.30 17.08 -1.64
CA LEU A 93 -2.48 16.01 -2.59
C LEU A 93 -2.89 16.53 -3.95
N VAL A 94 -2.18 16.05 -4.98
CA VAL A 94 -2.55 16.25 -6.37
C VAL A 94 -2.92 14.90 -6.96
N THR A 95 -4.15 14.79 -7.45
CA THR A 95 -4.65 13.59 -8.14
C THR A 95 -4.65 13.85 -9.64
N VAL A 96 -4.12 12.89 -10.40
CA VAL A 96 -4.08 12.94 -11.87
C VAL A 96 -4.86 11.74 -12.37
N LEU A 97 -6.04 12.00 -12.94
CA LEU A 97 -6.99 10.98 -13.35
C LEU A 97 -7.03 10.90 -14.87
N ASP A 98 -6.84 9.72 -15.42
CA ASP A 98 -7.19 9.47 -16.81
C ASP A 98 -8.71 9.71 -16.97
N VAL A 99 -9.15 10.24 -18.11
CA VAL A 99 -10.56 10.30 -18.56
C VAL A 99 -10.71 9.80 -20.01
N SER A 100 -9.74 9.04 -20.52
CA SER A 100 -9.75 8.44 -21.85
C SER A 100 -10.74 7.28 -21.98
N TYR A 101 -10.86 6.74 -23.19
CA TYR A 101 -11.80 5.66 -23.48
C TYR A 101 -11.52 4.36 -22.68
N SER A 102 -10.27 4.11 -22.28
CA SER A 102 -9.84 2.87 -21.58
C SER A 102 -10.46 2.67 -20.19
N ILE A 103 -11.05 3.72 -19.64
CA ILE A 103 -11.66 3.76 -18.31
C ILE A 103 -13.18 4.00 -18.36
N GLU A 104 -13.79 3.95 -19.54
CA GLU A 104 -15.24 4.04 -19.67
C GLU A 104 -15.98 2.93 -18.91
N GLY A 105 -17.27 3.15 -18.65
CA GLY A 105 -18.14 2.15 -18.02
C GLY A 105 -17.90 2.02 -16.52
N ARG A 106 -17.59 0.80 -16.07
CA ARG A 106 -17.49 0.48 -14.64
C ARG A 106 -16.24 1.06 -13.99
N LYS A 107 -15.10 1.11 -14.69
CA LYS A 107 -13.83 1.65 -14.19
C LYS A 107 -13.98 3.11 -13.71
N ILE A 108 -14.53 4.01 -14.54
CA ILE A 108 -14.76 5.41 -14.14
C ILE A 108 -15.77 5.54 -13.00
N ALA A 109 -16.80 4.69 -12.95
CA ALA A 109 -17.77 4.72 -11.86
C ALA A 109 -17.13 4.33 -10.52
N LEU A 110 -16.25 3.33 -10.52
CA LEU A 110 -15.49 2.90 -9.36
C LEU A 110 -14.42 3.92 -8.96
N LEU A 111 -13.77 4.56 -9.94
CA LEU A 111 -12.82 5.65 -9.69
C LEU A 111 -13.51 6.85 -9.04
N LYS A 112 -14.72 7.24 -9.49
CA LYS A 112 -15.52 8.28 -8.85
C LYS A 112 -15.87 7.91 -7.40
N GLN A 113 -16.31 6.68 -7.16
CA GLN A 113 -16.59 6.21 -5.80
C GLN A 113 -15.34 6.22 -4.91
N ALA A 114 -14.19 5.81 -5.45
CA ALA A 114 -12.92 5.87 -4.75
C ALA A 114 -12.52 7.32 -4.42
N MET A 115 -12.71 8.25 -5.37
CA MET A 115 -12.46 9.68 -5.16
C MET A 115 -13.42 10.32 -4.16
N ASP A 116 -14.70 9.94 -4.16
CA ASP A 116 -15.66 10.40 -3.15
C ASP A 116 -15.24 9.93 -1.74
N PHE A 117 -14.83 8.66 -1.62
CA PHE A 117 -14.27 8.13 -0.37
C PHE A 117 -12.98 8.88 0.02
N PHE A 118 -12.11 9.17 -0.95
CA PHE A 118 -10.88 9.94 -0.75
C PHE A 118 -11.18 11.30 -0.12
N ILE A 119 -12.05 12.09 -0.78
CA ILE A 119 -12.44 13.44 -0.38
C ILE A 119 -13.10 13.47 1.02
N GLN A 120 -13.86 12.42 1.37
CA GLN A 120 -14.50 12.29 2.68
C GLN A 120 -13.53 11.96 3.82
N ASN A 121 -12.37 11.36 3.52
CA ASN A 121 -11.37 11.02 4.54
C ASN A 121 -10.27 12.09 4.70
N LEU A 122 -10.24 13.09 3.83
CA LEU A 122 -9.38 14.26 4.00
C LEU A 122 -9.87 15.16 5.14
N GLY A 123 -8.94 15.57 5.99
CA GLY A 123 -9.15 16.50 7.09
C GLY A 123 -9.34 17.93 6.58
N PRO A 124 -9.91 18.83 7.40
CA PRO A 124 -10.22 20.20 6.98
C PRO A 124 -8.99 21.03 6.59
N ASN A 125 -7.81 20.65 7.08
CA ASN A 125 -6.55 21.33 6.80
C ASN A 125 -5.78 20.72 5.62
N ASP A 126 -6.16 19.54 5.12
CA ASP A 126 -5.53 18.99 3.92
C ASP A 126 -5.96 19.75 2.68
N ARG A 127 -5.11 19.79 1.66
CA ARG A 127 -5.44 20.36 0.36
C ARG A 127 -5.50 19.29 -0.72
N LEU A 128 -6.48 19.42 -1.61
CA LEU A 128 -6.65 18.54 -2.78
C LEU A 128 -6.66 19.37 -4.06
N SER A 129 -5.98 18.87 -5.08
CA SER A 129 -6.10 19.29 -6.48
C SER A 129 -6.46 18.08 -7.34
N VAL A 130 -7.32 18.29 -8.34
CA VAL A 130 -7.74 17.23 -9.28
C VAL A 130 -7.41 17.68 -10.69
N ILE A 131 -6.60 16.88 -11.37
CA ILE A 131 -6.22 17.06 -12.76
C ILE A 131 -6.77 15.86 -13.54
N ILE A 132 -7.36 16.13 -14.69
CA ILE A 132 -7.83 15.08 -15.61
C ILE A 132 -7.02 15.14 -16.90
N PHE A 133 -6.80 14.00 -17.55
CA PHE A 133 -6.13 13.94 -18.84
C PHE A 133 -6.76 12.95 -19.80
N SER A 134 -6.71 13.28 -21.09
CA SER A 134 -6.93 12.35 -22.21
C SER A 134 -6.00 12.75 -23.35
N HIS A 135 -6.50 13.40 -24.41
CA HIS A 135 -5.66 14.06 -25.42
C HIS A 135 -5.02 15.35 -24.92
N ASN A 136 -5.64 16.00 -23.92
CA ASN A 136 -5.12 17.20 -23.27
C ASN A 136 -5.22 17.04 -21.75
N CYS A 137 -4.30 17.65 -21.01
CA CYS A 137 -4.37 17.72 -19.56
C CYS A 137 -5.10 18.99 -19.12
N ARG A 138 -5.93 18.88 -18.08
CA ARG A 138 -6.68 20.00 -17.52
C ARG A 138 -6.80 19.88 -16.01
N ARG A 139 -6.55 20.98 -15.30
CA ARG A 139 -6.88 21.09 -13.88
C ARG A 139 -8.40 21.27 -13.72
N LEU A 140 -9.04 20.27 -13.13
CA LEU A 140 -10.48 20.24 -12.86
C LEU A 140 -10.81 20.97 -11.56
N PHE A 141 -9.97 20.80 -10.54
CA PHE A 141 -10.11 21.41 -9.22
C PHE A 141 -8.75 21.96 -8.77
N PRO A 142 -8.61 23.27 -8.49
CA PRO A 142 -7.35 23.86 -8.00
C PRO A 142 -7.02 23.40 -6.57
N LEU A 143 -5.77 23.59 -6.13
CA LEU A 143 -5.35 23.13 -4.81
C LEU A 143 -6.05 23.93 -3.70
N ARG A 144 -6.98 23.29 -2.99
CA ARG A 144 -7.81 23.94 -1.96
C ARG A 144 -7.95 23.08 -0.73
N ARG A 145 -8.13 23.71 0.44
CA ARG A 145 -8.41 23.03 1.69
C ARG A 145 -9.70 22.24 1.62
N MET A 146 -9.71 21.03 2.19
CA MET A 146 -10.89 20.17 2.31
C MET A 146 -11.74 20.55 3.54
N SER A 147 -11.90 21.86 3.76
CA SER A 147 -12.92 22.43 4.64
C SER A 147 -14.32 21.99 4.18
N GLU A 148 -15.36 22.24 4.97
CA GLU A 148 -16.73 21.87 4.58
C GLU A 148 -17.11 22.41 3.19
N SER A 149 -16.77 23.68 2.90
CA SER A 149 -17.01 24.30 1.59
C SER A 149 -16.13 23.71 0.49
N GLY A 150 -14.83 23.50 0.76
CA GLY A 150 -13.90 22.91 -0.21
C GLY A 150 -14.28 21.47 -0.58
N ARG A 151 -14.77 20.70 0.39
CA ARG A 151 -15.26 19.33 0.21
C ARG A 151 -16.51 19.31 -0.67
N LEU A 152 -17.49 20.17 -0.40
CA LEU A 152 -18.70 20.28 -1.23
C LEU A 152 -18.37 20.68 -2.67
N GLN A 153 -17.43 21.61 -2.86
CA GLN A 153 -16.97 22.00 -4.20
C GLN A 153 -16.24 20.86 -4.91
N ALA A 154 -15.37 20.12 -4.23
CA ALA A 154 -14.66 18.97 -4.80
C ALA A 154 -15.64 17.86 -5.23
N LEU A 155 -16.60 17.50 -4.37
CA LEU A 155 -17.64 16.50 -4.68
C LEU A 155 -18.56 16.96 -5.83
N GLY A 156 -18.93 18.25 -5.85
CA GLY A 156 -19.73 18.82 -6.94
C GLY A 156 -18.99 18.78 -8.28
N THR A 157 -17.70 19.09 -8.27
CA THR A 157 -16.87 19.09 -9.49
C THR A 157 -16.57 17.67 -9.99
N ALA A 158 -16.39 16.70 -9.10
CA ALA A 158 -16.20 15.29 -9.45
C ALA A 158 -17.46 14.65 -10.08
N ASN A 159 -18.65 15.12 -9.69
CA ASN A 159 -19.93 14.60 -10.15
C ASN A 159 -20.50 15.30 -11.40
N VAL A 160 -20.14 16.57 -11.65
CA VAL A 160 -20.66 17.35 -12.77
C VAL A 160 -19.74 17.24 -13.99
N SER A 161 -20.18 16.54 -15.04
CA SER A 161 -19.50 16.43 -16.34
C SER A 161 -19.53 17.72 -17.18
N ARG A 162 -19.49 18.89 -16.56
CA ARG A 162 -19.56 20.18 -17.25
C ARG A 162 -18.51 21.11 -16.69
N ILE A 163 -17.42 21.33 -17.43
CA ILE A 163 -16.86 22.68 -17.57
C ILE A 163 -16.34 22.83 -19.00
N VAL A 164 -16.85 23.84 -19.69
CA VAL A 164 -16.42 24.32 -21.01
C VAL A 164 -15.22 25.27 -20.83
N ASN A 165 -14.34 25.36 -21.83
CA ASN A 165 -13.20 26.26 -22.00
C ASN A 165 -11.91 26.00 -21.18
N GLY A 166 -10.99 25.29 -21.85
CA GLY A 166 -9.57 25.61 -22.06
C GLY A 166 -8.73 26.26 -20.95
N ALA A 167 -7.83 25.47 -20.36
CA ALA A 167 -6.52 25.94 -19.93
C ALA A 167 -5.48 24.93 -20.42
N LYS A 168 -4.55 25.38 -21.25
CA LYS A 168 -3.45 24.60 -21.81
C LYS A 168 -2.33 24.55 -20.77
N ILE A 169 -1.92 23.36 -20.34
CA ILE A 169 -0.77 23.22 -19.45
C ILE A 169 0.50 23.46 -20.28
N THR A 170 1.14 24.61 -20.09
CA THR A 170 2.46 24.89 -20.65
C THR A 170 3.51 24.29 -19.72
N ARG A 171 4.53 23.62 -20.28
CA ARG A 171 5.64 23.02 -19.52
C ARG A 171 6.25 24.04 -18.55
N GLY A 172 6.03 23.82 -17.25
CA GLY A 172 6.70 24.56 -16.19
C GLY A 172 8.16 24.12 -16.12
N ASN A 173 9.06 25.10 -16.11
CA ASN A 173 10.48 24.88 -15.90
C ASN A 173 10.71 24.35 -14.47
N SER A 174 11.64 23.41 -14.34
CA SER A 174 12.04 22.74 -13.10
C SER A 174 12.23 23.72 -11.93
N TYR A 175 11.43 23.55 -10.87
CA TYR A 175 11.65 24.22 -9.59
C TYR A 175 11.66 23.22 -8.43
N SER A 176 12.75 23.32 -7.67
CA SER A 176 13.08 22.71 -6.38
C SER A 176 13.43 21.21 -6.36
N ASN A 177 14.56 20.92 -5.73
CA ASN A 177 15.13 19.62 -5.38
C ASN A 177 14.25 18.82 -4.38
N SER A 178 12.96 19.14 -4.27
CA SER A 178 11.97 18.46 -3.44
C SER A 178 11.36 17.32 -4.25
N ARG A 179 11.73 16.08 -3.93
CA ARG A 179 11.17 14.89 -4.60
C ARG A 179 9.78 14.61 -4.06
N ILE A 180 8.74 15.00 -4.80
CA ILE A 180 7.35 14.67 -4.48
C ILE A 180 7.09 13.20 -4.88
N PRO A 181 6.64 12.32 -3.97
CA PRO A 181 6.34 10.94 -4.30
C PRO A 181 5.12 10.82 -5.22
N VAL A 182 5.26 10.08 -6.33
CA VAL A 182 4.18 9.82 -7.29
C VAL A 182 3.77 8.36 -7.21
N HIS A 183 2.57 8.11 -6.69
CA HIS A 183 1.97 6.77 -6.67
C HIS A 183 1.15 6.55 -7.94
N THR A 184 1.43 5.47 -8.68
CA THR A 184 0.80 5.17 -9.97
C THR A 184 -0.08 3.93 -9.88
N PHE A 185 -1.26 3.98 -10.51
CA PHE A 185 -2.26 2.91 -10.48
C PHE A 185 -2.61 2.46 -11.90
N GLY A 186 -2.18 1.26 -12.29
CA GLY A 186 -2.50 0.66 -13.59
C GLY A 186 -3.72 -0.23 -13.50
N PHE A 187 -4.78 0.06 -14.28
CA PHE A 187 -6.03 -0.71 -14.27
C PHE A 187 -6.14 -1.64 -15.47
N GLY A 188 -6.26 -2.94 -15.22
CA GLY A 188 -6.41 -3.94 -16.27
C GLY A 188 -5.26 -3.91 -17.28
N ARG A 189 -5.53 -4.30 -18.52
CA ARG A 189 -4.50 -4.48 -19.55
C ARG A 189 -4.12 -3.19 -20.28
N ASP A 190 -4.92 -2.13 -20.12
CA ASP A 190 -4.90 -0.94 -20.97
C ASP A 190 -4.01 0.19 -20.39
N HIS A 191 -2.80 -0.16 -19.96
CA HIS A 191 -1.85 0.81 -19.42
C HIS A 191 -0.40 0.43 -19.72
N ASP A 192 0.48 1.43 -19.82
CA ASP A 192 1.92 1.21 -19.93
C ASP A 192 2.52 0.99 -18.54
N ALA A 193 2.58 -0.28 -18.13
CA ALA A 193 3.16 -0.68 -16.85
C ALA A 193 4.63 -0.28 -16.70
N SER A 194 5.39 -0.21 -17.80
CA SER A 194 6.81 0.14 -17.76
C SER A 194 6.97 1.62 -17.45
N LEU A 195 6.26 2.50 -18.16
CA LEU A 195 6.27 3.94 -17.93
C LEU A 195 5.77 4.29 -16.51
N MET A 196 4.64 3.71 -16.11
CA MET A 196 4.04 3.99 -14.81
C MET A 196 4.92 3.55 -13.64
N HIS A 197 5.59 2.40 -13.77
CA HIS A 197 6.57 1.94 -12.80
C HIS A 197 7.78 2.88 -12.73
N SER A 198 8.36 3.28 -13.87
CA SER A 198 9.50 4.20 -13.90
C SER A 198 9.18 5.56 -13.26
N ILE A 199 7.99 6.11 -13.49
CA ILE A 199 7.54 7.36 -12.84
C ILE A 199 7.49 7.19 -11.31
N ALA A 200 6.90 6.10 -10.83
CA ALA A 200 6.82 5.83 -9.40
C ALA A 200 8.20 5.62 -8.77
N GLU A 201 9.04 4.81 -9.41
CA GLU A 201 10.40 4.52 -8.95
C GLU A 201 11.26 5.78 -8.84
N MET A 202 11.27 6.62 -9.89
CA MET A 202 12.06 7.86 -9.91
C MET A 202 11.61 8.88 -8.86
N SER A 203 10.33 8.85 -8.48
CA SER A 203 9.74 9.78 -7.51
C SER A 203 9.75 9.27 -6.06
N ARG A 204 10.20 8.02 -5.81
CA ARG A 204 10.06 7.33 -4.51
C ARG A 204 8.60 7.01 -4.13
N GLY A 205 7.73 6.92 -5.12
CA GLY A 205 6.38 6.42 -4.98
C GLY A 205 6.27 4.92 -5.24
N THR A 206 5.03 4.43 -5.32
CA THR A 206 4.74 3.01 -5.58
C THR A 206 3.91 2.83 -6.83
N PHE A 207 4.17 1.75 -7.56
CA PHE A 207 3.32 1.30 -8.66
C PHE A 207 2.41 0.18 -8.17
N SER A 208 1.10 0.34 -8.41
CA SER A 208 0.08 -0.65 -8.07
C SER A 208 -0.63 -1.12 -9.33
N PHE A 209 -0.48 -2.40 -9.65
CA PHE A 209 -1.26 -3.05 -10.69
C PHE A 209 -2.58 -3.56 -10.11
N ILE A 210 -3.69 -3.20 -10.75
CA ILE A 210 -5.05 -3.58 -10.35
C ILE A 210 -5.65 -4.35 -11.51
N GLU A 211 -5.66 -5.67 -11.41
CA GLU A 211 -6.14 -6.55 -12.48
C GLU A 211 -7.67 -6.52 -12.60
N THR A 212 -8.37 -6.56 -11.46
CA THR A 212 -9.84 -6.63 -11.41
C THR A 212 -10.43 -5.34 -10.87
N GLU A 213 -11.48 -4.84 -11.51
CA GLU A 213 -12.16 -3.59 -11.15
C GLU A 213 -12.63 -3.54 -9.69
N ARG A 214 -13.05 -4.69 -9.14
CA ARG A 214 -13.53 -4.80 -7.75
C ARG A 214 -12.51 -4.35 -6.71
N VAL A 215 -11.23 -4.43 -7.04
CA VAL A 215 -10.10 -4.14 -6.14
C VAL A 215 -9.69 -2.66 -6.18
N ILE A 216 -10.21 -1.88 -7.14
CA ILE A 216 -9.87 -0.46 -7.30
C ILE A 216 -10.07 0.30 -5.99
N GLN A 217 -11.22 0.15 -5.34
CA GLN A 217 -11.53 0.89 -4.11
C GLN A 217 -10.61 0.52 -2.95
N ASP A 218 -10.23 -0.75 -2.82
CA ASP A 218 -9.35 -1.22 -1.76
C ASP A 218 -7.92 -0.71 -1.99
N ALA A 219 -7.45 -0.70 -3.24
CA ALA A 219 -6.13 -0.16 -3.59
C ALA A 219 -6.02 1.35 -3.30
N PHE A 220 -7.07 2.12 -3.59
CA PHE A 220 -7.11 3.55 -3.21
C PHE A 220 -7.17 3.74 -1.70
N ALA A 221 -8.02 2.97 -1.00
CA ALA A 221 -8.13 3.04 0.46
C ALA A 221 -6.81 2.70 1.15
N GLN A 222 -6.06 1.74 0.61
CA GLN A 222 -4.73 1.38 1.08
C GLN A 222 -3.73 2.54 0.94
N CYS A 223 -3.70 3.18 -0.24
CA CYS A 223 -2.84 4.33 -0.49
C CYS A 223 -3.20 5.52 0.41
N ILE A 224 -4.49 5.85 0.51
CA ILE A 224 -5.02 6.89 1.42
C ILE A 224 -4.60 6.59 2.86
N GLY A 225 -4.78 5.35 3.31
CA GLY A 225 -4.45 4.93 4.67
C GLY A 225 -2.99 5.21 5.01
N GLY A 226 -2.07 5.00 4.07
CA GLY A 226 -0.66 5.38 4.21
C GLY A 226 -0.46 6.89 4.21
N LEU A 227 -0.94 7.59 3.17
CA LEU A 227 -0.74 9.04 3.00
C LEU A 227 -1.29 9.87 4.17
N LEU A 228 -2.42 9.45 4.77
CA LEU A 228 -3.04 10.12 5.91
C LEU A 228 -2.46 9.68 7.26
N SER A 229 -1.43 8.83 7.29
CA SER A 229 -0.84 8.34 8.53
C SER A 229 0.66 8.62 8.65
N VAL A 230 1.19 9.58 7.90
CA VAL A 230 2.61 9.99 8.05
C VAL A 230 2.86 10.50 9.48
N VAL A 231 3.78 9.83 10.19
CA VAL A 231 4.18 10.17 11.57
C VAL A 231 5.68 10.46 11.70
N VAL A 232 6.49 10.07 10.72
CA VAL A 232 7.92 10.41 10.65
C VAL A 232 8.19 11.04 9.29
N LYS A 233 8.89 12.18 9.26
CA LYS A 233 9.33 12.84 8.01
C LYS A 233 10.85 12.85 7.88
N GLU A 234 11.31 12.69 6.65
CA GLU A 234 12.73 12.84 6.26
C GLU A 234 13.68 12.00 7.13
N LEU A 235 13.32 10.74 7.40
CA LEU A 235 14.13 9.84 8.19
C LEU A 235 15.44 9.48 7.47
N GLN A 236 16.54 9.68 8.18
CA GLN A 236 17.89 9.26 7.78
C GLN A 236 18.46 8.31 8.82
N VAL A 237 19.07 7.21 8.35
CA VAL A 237 19.70 6.21 9.21
C VAL A 237 21.19 6.24 8.96
N ASN A 238 21.94 6.66 9.98
CA ASN A 238 23.39 6.68 9.99
C ASN A 238 23.91 5.43 10.70
N ILE A 239 24.80 4.71 10.03
CA ILE A 239 25.41 3.47 10.51
C ILE A 239 26.89 3.72 10.67
N GLU A 240 27.38 3.69 11.90
CA GLU A 240 28.79 3.90 12.25
C GLU A 240 29.43 2.53 12.59
N ARG A 241 30.58 2.19 12.00
CA ARG A 241 31.32 0.96 12.34
C ARG A 241 32.13 1.14 13.63
N SER A 242 32.00 0.22 14.59
CA SER A 242 32.62 0.37 15.91
C SER A 242 34.11 -0.03 15.99
N PHE A 243 34.57 -0.97 15.16
CA PHE A 243 35.88 -1.64 15.34
C PHE A 243 37.01 -1.16 14.41
N LEU A 244 36.79 -0.17 13.53
CA LEU A 244 37.83 0.36 12.64
C LEU A 244 38.37 1.69 13.18
N ASN A 245 39.41 1.64 14.01
CA ASN A 245 40.07 2.83 14.54
C ASN A 245 41.04 3.53 13.54
N GLN A 246 41.41 2.90 12.43
CA GLN A 246 42.36 3.47 11.45
C GLN A 246 41.98 3.24 9.97
N VAL A 247 40.98 3.95 9.44
CA VAL A 247 40.86 4.28 7.99
C VAL A 247 40.12 5.63 7.86
N THR A 248 40.30 6.32 6.73
CA THR A 248 39.80 7.66 6.32
C THR A 248 38.35 8.01 6.70
N PRO A 249 38.01 9.32 6.81
CA PRO A 249 36.70 9.82 7.28
C PRO A 249 35.47 9.27 6.55
N ASP A 250 35.61 8.96 5.26
CA ASP A 250 34.47 8.63 4.39
C ASP A 250 34.09 7.14 4.38
N GLY A 251 34.91 6.25 4.98
CA GLY A 251 34.70 4.80 4.93
C GLY A 251 34.06 4.17 6.17
N ARG A 252 33.79 4.96 7.23
CA ARG A 252 33.31 4.46 8.53
C ARG A 252 31.79 4.61 8.73
N MET A 253 31.14 5.42 7.90
CA MET A 253 29.75 5.84 8.11
C MET A 253 28.92 5.57 6.85
N GLY A 254 27.91 4.73 6.96
CA GLY A 254 26.87 4.56 5.94
C GLY A 254 25.68 5.44 6.26
N ASN A 255 25.04 6.05 5.26
CA ASN A 255 23.78 6.77 5.43
C ASN A 255 22.72 6.15 4.51
N ILE A 256 21.54 5.87 5.08
CA ILE A 256 20.37 5.40 4.35
C ILE A 256 19.29 6.47 4.45
N ASP A 257 18.95 7.06 3.31
CA ASP A 257 17.81 7.96 3.18
C ASP A 257 16.53 7.13 3.07
N VAL A 258 15.75 7.08 4.15
CA VAL A 258 14.49 6.33 4.24
C VAL A 258 13.33 7.17 3.72
N GLY A 259 13.30 8.47 4.06
CA GLY A 259 12.20 9.37 3.75
C GLY A 259 11.09 9.29 4.80
N ASP A 260 9.83 9.34 4.36
CA ASP A 260 8.68 9.40 5.27
C ASP A 260 8.20 8.00 5.68
N LEU A 261 7.81 7.85 6.96
CA LEU A 261 7.14 6.65 7.47
C LEU A 261 5.71 6.92 7.90
N TYR A 262 4.84 5.98 7.52
CA TYR A 262 3.45 5.88 7.95
C TYR A 262 3.34 5.29 9.36
N ALA A 263 2.21 5.51 10.00
CA ALA A 263 1.98 5.04 11.36
C ALA A 263 2.03 3.52 11.39
N GLU A 264 2.78 2.99 12.36
CA GLU A 264 2.99 1.55 12.55
C GLU A 264 3.69 0.87 11.36
N GLU A 265 4.28 1.64 10.43
CA GLU A 265 5.06 1.11 9.31
C GLU A 265 6.39 0.55 9.80
N GLU A 266 6.78 -0.59 9.23
CA GLU A 266 8.06 -1.25 9.49
C GLU A 266 8.93 -1.22 8.22
N LYS A 267 10.22 -0.91 8.39
CA LYS A 267 11.24 -0.98 7.33
C LYS A 267 12.41 -1.84 7.78
N ASP A 268 12.77 -2.79 6.93
CA ASP A 268 13.87 -3.71 7.14
C ASP A 268 15.02 -3.42 6.16
N PHE A 269 16.20 -3.17 6.69
CA PHE A 269 17.43 -2.92 5.93
C PHE A 269 18.46 -3.99 6.25
N VAL A 270 18.93 -4.68 5.22
CA VAL A 270 19.99 -5.70 5.35
C VAL A 270 21.34 -5.02 5.11
N VAL A 271 22.23 -5.11 6.08
CA VAL A 271 23.57 -4.51 6.07
C VAL A 271 24.61 -5.61 6.20
N THR A 272 25.60 -5.58 5.33
CA THR A 272 26.71 -6.54 5.34
C THR A 272 27.96 -5.90 5.91
N VAL A 273 28.59 -6.57 6.88
CA VAL A 273 29.83 -6.11 7.51
C VAL A 273 30.90 -7.20 7.48
N LYS A 274 32.17 -6.78 7.43
CA LYS A 274 33.32 -7.67 7.57
C LYS A 274 33.70 -7.79 9.04
N VAL A 275 33.69 -8.99 9.60
CA VAL A 275 34.07 -9.25 11.00
C VAL A 275 35.53 -9.73 11.06
N PRO A 276 36.42 -9.07 11.82
CA PRO A 276 37.82 -9.47 11.93
C PRO A 276 38.02 -10.69 12.85
N ALA A 277 39.07 -11.47 12.63
CA ALA A 277 39.51 -12.49 13.59
C ALA A 277 40.15 -11.83 14.81
N GLU A 278 39.93 -12.40 15.99
CA GLU A 278 40.53 -11.96 17.25
C GLU A 278 41.52 -13.01 17.74
N GLU A 279 42.82 -12.67 17.73
CA GLU A 279 43.91 -13.57 18.15
C GLU A 279 44.23 -13.46 19.66
N ILE A 280 43.88 -12.34 20.28
CA ILE A 280 44.22 -12.05 21.69
C ILE A 280 42.95 -12.22 22.52
N SER A 281 43.06 -12.90 23.67
CA SER A 281 41.99 -12.99 24.66
C SER A 281 41.68 -11.60 25.24
N SER A 282 40.90 -10.79 24.52
CA SER A 282 40.14 -9.73 25.15
C SER A 282 39.28 -10.38 26.25
N SER A 283 39.22 -9.74 27.42
CA SER A 283 38.31 -10.17 28.50
C SER A 283 36.84 -10.18 28.06
N GLU A 284 36.54 -9.49 26.96
CA GLU A 284 35.24 -9.43 26.32
C GLU A 284 35.15 -10.54 25.28
N LEU A 285 34.23 -11.50 25.51
CA LEU A 285 33.80 -12.51 24.55
C LEU A 285 32.83 -11.93 23.51
N GLU A 286 32.83 -10.62 23.29
CA GLU A 286 31.91 -9.93 22.40
C GLU A 286 32.66 -8.90 21.56
N THR A 287 32.38 -8.87 20.26
CA THR A 287 32.85 -7.84 19.35
C THR A 287 31.71 -6.86 19.06
N ALA A 288 31.94 -5.57 19.25
CA ALA A 288 31.04 -4.53 18.77
C ALA A 288 31.16 -4.36 17.25
N LEU A 289 30.04 -4.46 16.53
CA LEU A 289 29.99 -4.44 15.06
C LEU A 289 29.65 -3.04 14.52
N LEU A 290 28.50 -2.51 14.92
CA LEU A 290 28.01 -1.23 14.42
C LEU A 290 27.11 -0.51 15.43
N LYS A 291 26.97 0.79 15.23
CA LYS A 291 26.05 1.65 15.95
C LYS A 291 25.09 2.31 14.97
N VAL A 292 23.80 2.23 15.26
CA VAL A 292 22.74 2.82 14.44
C VAL A 292 22.22 4.10 15.09
N ARG A 293 22.18 5.18 14.31
CA ARG A 293 21.60 6.46 14.69
C ARG A 293 20.58 6.91 13.66
N CYS A 294 19.34 7.06 14.07
CA CYS A 294 18.28 7.62 13.26
C CYS A 294 18.11 9.11 13.55
N VAL A 295 17.93 9.89 12.49
CA VAL A 295 17.68 11.34 12.55
C VAL A 295 16.44 11.63 11.72
N ASN A 296 15.47 12.32 12.28
CA ASN A 296 14.23 12.66 11.60
C ASN A 296 13.67 13.99 12.10
N ASN A 297 12.77 14.58 11.32
CA ASN A 297 12.00 15.74 11.75
C ASN A 297 10.67 15.26 12.33
N ASP A 298 10.34 15.68 13.56
CA ASP A 298 9.00 15.49 14.10
C ASP A 298 8.04 16.35 13.26
N PRO A 299 7.00 15.76 12.66
CA PRO A 299 6.20 16.47 11.69
C PRO A 299 5.28 17.52 12.36
N LEU A 300 4.97 17.38 13.66
CA LEU A 300 4.15 18.30 14.44
C LEU A 300 4.98 19.42 15.08
N THR A 301 6.06 19.08 15.77
CA THR A 301 6.89 20.09 16.48
C THR A 301 7.91 20.75 15.56
N LYS A 302 8.22 20.12 14.41
CA LYS A 302 9.32 20.49 13.50
C LYS A 302 10.70 20.45 14.16
N GLU A 303 10.82 19.78 15.31
CA GLU A 303 12.10 19.59 15.99
C GLU A 303 12.86 18.40 15.39
N LEU A 304 14.19 18.52 15.39
CA LEU A 304 15.08 17.45 14.96
C LEU A 304 15.19 16.39 16.06
N MET A 305 14.64 15.22 15.79
CA MET A 305 14.68 14.07 16.69
C MET A 305 15.87 13.19 16.32
N THR A 306 16.65 12.79 17.32
CA THR A 306 17.72 11.80 17.16
C THR A 306 17.44 10.59 18.05
N VAL A 307 17.25 9.43 17.42
CA VAL A 307 17.07 8.16 18.10
C VAL A 307 18.37 7.35 17.95
N ARG A 308 18.89 6.84 19.06
CA ARG A 308 20.08 5.96 19.07
C ARG A 308 19.63 4.55 19.43
N SER A 309 20.05 3.58 18.63
CA SER A 309 19.91 2.17 18.98
C SER A 309 21.07 1.73 19.88
N GLU A 310 20.91 0.59 20.53
CA GLU A 310 21.99 -0.09 21.22
C GLU A 310 23.09 -0.50 20.22
N GLU A 311 24.33 -0.62 20.71
CA GLU A 311 25.43 -1.07 19.88
C GLU A 311 25.26 -2.55 19.55
N VAL A 312 25.33 -2.89 18.27
CA VAL A 312 25.16 -4.27 17.80
C VAL A 312 26.43 -5.05 18.13
N ARG A 313 26.30 -6.06 18.98
CA ARG A 313 27.41 -6.93 19.40
C ARG A 313 27.19 -8.36 18.94
N ILE A 314 28.28 -9.09 18.80
CA ILE A 314 28.27 -10.52 18.52
C ILE A 314 29.19 -11.26 19.47
N ARG A 315 28.77 -12.43 19.93
CA ARG A 315 29.59 -13.28 20.80
C ARG A 315 30.69 -13.99 20.01
N ARG A 316 31.88 -14.10 20.61
CA ARG A 316 33.12 -14.65 20.05
C ARG A 316 33.73 -15.78 20.89
N PRO A 317 33.03 -16.92 21.05
CA PRO A 317 33.59 -18.09 21.71
C PRO A 317 34.71 -18.71 20.87
N GLU A 318 35.53 -19.58 21.46
CA GLU A 318 36.53 -20.36 20.72
C GLU A 318 35.86 -21.43 19.86
N GLU A 319 34.96 -22.19 20.48
CA GLU A 319 34.12 -23.21 19.83
C GLU A 319 32.67 -22.72 19.72
N VAL A 320 32.09 -22.90 18.55
CA VAL A 320 30.69 -22.60 18.26
C VAL A 320 29.95 -23.91 18.12
N ASN A 321 28.78 -24.04 18.76
CA ASN A 321 27.94 -25.21 18.52
C ASN A 321 27.46 -25.18 17.06
N ARG A 322 27.63 -26.27 16.32
CA ARG A 322 27.24 -26.33 14.90
C ARG A 322 25.72 -26.19 14.67
N GLN A 323 24.93 -26.27 15.73
CA GLN A 323 23.48 -26.03 15.76
C GLN A 323 23.13 -24.62 16.25
N GLU A 324 23.91 -23.59 15.92
CA GLU A 324 23.42 -22.23 16.18
C GLU A 324 22.26 -21.90 15.25
N ASP A 325 21.14 -21.54 15.87
CA ASP A 325 19.90 -21.19 15.18
C ASP A 325 20.13 -19.89 14.40
N VAL A 326 20.05 -19.99 13.07
CA VAL A 326 20.02 -18.84 12.17
C VAL A 326 18.83 -17.96 12.55
N CYS A 327 19.05 -16.65 12.65
CA CYS A 327 18.00 -15.69 12.97
C CYS A 327 16.93 -15.68 11.85
N VAL A 328 15.72 -16.09 12.20
CA VAL A 328 14.57 -16.15 11.27
C VAL A 328 14.28 -14.77 10.68
N GLU A 329 14.46 -13.71 11.46
CA GLU A 329 14.24 -12.33 11.05
C GLU A 329 15.24 -11.88 9.97
N VAL A 330 16.50 -12.31 10.06
CA VAL A 330 17.50 -12.03 9.03
C VAL A 330 17.24 -12.89 7.79
N ASP A 331 16.99 -14.19 7.97
CA ASP A 331 16.72 -15.14 6.88
C ASP A 331 15.50 -14.72 6.03
N ARG A 332 14.39 -14.30 6.66
CA ARG A 332 13.19 -13.85 5.91
C ARG A 332 13.49 -12.63 5.04
N GLN A 333 14.37 -11.72 5.48
CA GLN A 333 14.71 -10.51 4.73
C GLN A 333 15.74 -10.80 3.64
N GLN A 334 16.66 -11.74 3.86
CA GLN A 334 17.51 -12.28 2.79
C GLN A 334 16.66 -12.98 1.71
N ASN A 335 15.66 -13.75 2.12
CA ASN A 335 14.70 -14.39 1.21
C ASN A 335 13.90 -13.37 0.40
N ARG A 336 13.49 -12.24 1.00
CA ARG A 336 12.89 -11.12 0.25
C ARG A 336 13.82 -10.59 -0.83
N LEU A 337 15.07 -10.30 -0.50
CA LEU A 337 16.04 -9.77 -1.47
C LEU A 337 16.34 -10.78 -2.58
N LEU A 338 16.45 -12.07 -2.23
CA LEU A 338 16.62 -13.16 -3.18
C LEU A 338 15.42 -13.28 -4.14
N ALA A 339 14.20 -13.16 -3.63
CA ALA A 339 12.98 -13.17 -4.43
C ALA A 339 12.93 -11.96 -5.38
N MET A 340 13.26 -10.76 -4.91
CA MET A 340 13.33 -9.56 -5.75
C MET A 340 14.37 -9.71 -6.87
N GLU A 341 15.57 -10.21 -6.57
CA GLU A 341 16.60 -10.47 -7.58
C GLU A 341 16.09 -11.46 -8.63
N ALA A 342 15.45 -12.55 -8.19
CA ALA A 342 14.86 -13.53 -9.10
C ALA A 342 13.74 -12.93 -9.97
N MET A 343 12.87 -12.09 -9.39
CA MET A 343 11.83 -11.37 -10.13
C MET A 343 12.44 -10.45 -11.19
N GLU A 344 13.50 -9.69 -10.88
CA GLU A 344 14.17 -8.82 -11.85
C GLU A 344 14.84 -9.60 -12.98
N LEU A 345 15.54 -10.69 -12.65
CA LEU A 345 16.17 -11.55 -13.65
C LEU A 345 15.12 -12.24 -14.54
N ALA A 346 14.04 -12.74 -13.95
CA ALA A 346 12.93 -13.34 -14.68
C ALA A 346 12.24 -12.29 -15.58
N ARG A 347 12.05 -11.06 -15.09
CA ARG A 347 11.56 -9.93 -15.89
C ARG A 347 12.47 -9.71 -17.09
N ALA A 348 13.77 -9.56 -16.87
CA ALA A 348 14.73 -9.27 -17.92
C ALA A 348 14.78 -10.38 -18.99
N ALA A 349 14.62 -11.64 -18.60
CA ALA A 349 14.51 -12.78 -19.52
C ALA A 349 13.18 -12.74 -20.31
N ALA A 350 12.05 -12.55 -19.61
CA ALA A 350 10.73 -12.47 -20.23
C ALA A 350 10.61 -11.30 -21.23
N GLU A 351 11.20 -10.15 -20.91
CA GLU A 351 11.27 -8.98 -21.80
C GLU A 351 12.01 -9.29 -23.11
N LYS A 352 13.07 -10.10 -23.04
CA LYS A 352 13.80 -10.61 -24.23
C LYS A 352 13.05 -11.70 -25.00
N GLY A 353 11.91 -12.16 -24.50
CA GLY A 353 11.11 -13.24 -25.09
C GLY A 353 11.46 -14.64 -24.58
N ASP A 354 12.44 -14.76 -23.66
CA ASP A 354 12.84 -16.04 -23.09
C ASP A 354 12.02 -16.35 -21.83
N LEU A 355 10.78 -16.79 -22.04
CA LEU A 355 9.85 -17.14 -20.97
C LEU A 355 10.26 -18.42 -20.22
N SER A 356 10.93 -19.34 -20.90
CA SER A 356 11.42 -20.58 -20.28
C SER A 356 12.55 -20.31 -19.29
N ALA A 357 13.50 -19.45 -19.64
CA ALA A 357 14.52 -19.00 -18.69
C ALA A 357 13.90 -18.24 -17.52
N ALA A 358 12.90 -17.38 -17.77
CA ALA A 358 12.18 -16.66 -16.72
C ALA A 358 11.52 -17.63 -15.72
N GLU A 359 10.83 -18.65 -16.22
CA GLU A 359 10.21 -19.70 -15.39
C GLU A 359 11.26 -20.47 -14.58
N SER A 360 12.36 -20.89 -15.20
CA SER A 360 13.44 -21.62 -14.53
C SER A 360 14.10 -20.81 -13.40
N ILE A 361 14.28 -19.50 -13.59
CA ILE A 361 14.80 -18.59 -12.55
C ILE A 361 13.86 -18.57 -11.33
N LEU A 362 12.55 -18.47 -11.56
CA LEU A 362 11.55 -18.45 -10.49
C LEU A 362 11.47 -19.80 -9.76
N GLU A 363 11.52 -20.92 -10.49
CA GLU A 363 11.55 -22.25 -9.88
C GLU A 363 12.78 -22.47 -8.99
N LYS A 364 13.95 -22.03 -9.45
CA LYS A 364 15.18 -22.11 -8.67
C LYS A 364 15.08 -21.28 -7.39
N CYS A 365 14.46 -20.10 -7.48
CA CYS A 365 14.21 -19.26 -6.31
C CYS A 365 13.23 -19.94 -5.34
N LEU A 366 12.09 -20.44 -5.83
CA LEU A 366 11.10 -21.17 -5.02
C LEU A 366 11.71 -22.36 -4.27
N LYS A 367 12.59 -23.13 -4.93
CA LYS A 367 13.30 -24.23 -4.28
C LYS A 367 14.18 -23.73 -3.13
N LYS A 368 14.99 -22.70 -3.37
CA LYS A 368 15.85 -22.09 -2.33
C LYS A 368 15.03 -21.56 -1.16
N LEU A 369 13.91 -20.89 -1.43
CA LEU A 369 13.02 -20.38 -0.40
C LEU A 369 12.44 -21.50 0.46
N SER A 370 11.95 -22.58 -0.16
CA SER A 370 11.36 -23.70 0.58
C SER A 370 12.33 -24.43 1.52
N GLU A 371 13.62 -24.34 1.25
CA GLU A 371 14.69 -24.95 2.05
C GLU A 371 15.17 -24.04 3.21
N SER A 372 14.75 -22.77 3.21
CA SER A 372 15.20 -21.75 4.17
C SER A 372 14.65 -21.97 5.58
N VAL A 373 15.25 -21.28 6.55
CA VAL A 373 14.84 -21.39 7.96
C VAL A 373 13.49 -20.71 8.17
N SER A 374 13.28 -19.53 7.59
CA SER A 374 12.01 -18.80 7.69
C SER A 374 10.84 -19.53 7.03
N ALA A 375 11.06 -20.25 5.92
CA ALA A 375 10.03 -21.09 5.32
C ALA A 375 9.63 -22.26 6.24
N LYS A 376 10.61 -22.96 6.81
CA LYS A 376 10.38 -24.07 7.76
C LYS A 376 9.68 -23.59 9.04
N SER A 377 9.97 -22.37 9.48
CA SER A 377 9.32 -21.72 10.62
C SER A 377 7.92 -21.15 10.31
N HIS A 378 7.41 -21.34 9.08
CA HIS A 378 6.12 -20.82 8.63
C HIS A 378 5.99 -19.29 8.78
N ASP A 379 7.10 -18.56 8.53
CA ASP A 379 7.10 -17.09 8.55
C ASP A 379 6.14 -16.54 7.48
N PHE A 380 5.33 -15.56 7.89
CA PHE A 380 4.26 -15.04 7.07
C PHE A 380 4.77 -14.34 5.79
N LEU A 381 5.88 -13.60 5.87
CA LEU A 381 6.45 -12.91 4.72
C LEU A 381 7.01 -13.94 3.72
N CYS A 382 7.70 -14.97 4.21
CA CYS A 382 8.25 -16.02 3.36
C CYS A 382 7.14 -16.81 2.63
N LEU A 383 6.06 -17.16 3.33
CA LEU A 383 4.90 -17.82 2.70
C LEU A 383 4.22 -16.91 1.66
N GLY A 384 4.15 -15.61 1.94
CA GLY A 384 3.65 -14.61 0.99
C GLY A 384 4.50 -14.53 -0.29
N LEU A 385 5.83 -14.51 -0.14
CA LEU A 385 6.78 -14.49 -1.26
C LEU A 385 6.65 -15.74 -2.14
N GLU A 386 6.56 -16.93 -1.54
CA GLU A 386 6.35 -18.16 -2.30
C GLU A 386 5.04 -18.13 -3.10
N ALA A 387 3.97 -17.63 -2.48
CA ALA A 387 2.66 -17.52 -3.10
C ALA A 387 2.65 -16.53 -4.27
N GLU A 388 3.38 -15.42 -4.16
CA GLU A 388 3.56 -14.41 -5.20
C GLU A 388 4.42 -14.93 -6.36
N LEU A 389 5.55 -15.57 -6.08
CA LEU A 389 6.42 -16.15 -7.12
C LEU A 389 5.69 -17.24 -7.93
N LYS A 390 4.84 -18.06 -7.27
CA LYS A 390 3.97 -19.04 -7.95
C LYS A 390 2.93 -18.36 -8.84
N GLU A 391 2.38 -17.22 -8.42
CA GLU A 391 1.42 -16.45 -9.20
C GLU A 391 2.08 -15.77 -10.42
N ILE A 392 3.28 -15.22 -10.24
CA ILE A 392 4.11 -14.71 -11.34
C ILE A 392 4.36 -15.82 -12.37
N LYS A 393 4.72 -17.02 -11.92
CA LYS A 393 4.93 -18.19 -12.78
C LYS A 393 3.67 -18.52 -13.60
N GLN A 394 2.49 -18.50 -12.99
CA GLN A 394 1.22 -18.72 -13.69
C GLN A 394 0.90 -17.65 -14.74
N LYS A 395 1.53 -16.48 -14.66
CA LYS A 395 1.39 -15.37 -15.62
C LYS A 395 2.53 -15.32 -16.66
N LEU A 396 3.29 -16.40 -16.83
CA LEU A 396 4.34 -16.56 -17.84
C LEU A 396 4.12 -17.63 -18.95
N PRO A 397 2.94 -18.26 -19.16
CA PRO A 397 2.82 -19.36 -20.13
C PRO A 397 2.98 -18.93 -21.59
N SER A 398 2.68 -17.67 -21.91
CA SER A 398 2.87 -17.10 -23.24
C SER A 398 3.21 -15.61 -23.18
N ARG A 399 3.71 -15.07 -24.30
CA ARG A 399 4.07 -13.66 -24.41
C ARG A 399 2.85 -12.76 -24.16
N ASP A 400 1.69 -13.14 -24.72
CA ASP A 400 0.46 -12.38 -24.57
C ASP A 400 -0.02 -12.32 -23.11
N VAL A 401 0.07 -13.43 -22.37
CA VAL A 401 -0.31 -13.46 -20.94
C VAL A 401 0.64 -12.61 -20.10
N TYR A 402 1.94 -12.70 -20.38
CA TYR A 402 2.95 -11.86 -19.74
C TYR A 402 2.71 -10.38 -20.02
N GLU A 403 2.48 -9.99 -21.27
CA GLU A 403 2.23 -8.60 -21.64
C GLU A 403 0.92 -8.07 -21.07
N ALA A 404 -0.13 -8.87 -21.08
CA ALA A 404 -1.45 -8.49 -20.59
C ALA A 404 -1.49 -8.28 -19.07
N SER A 405 -0.77 -9.08 -18.29
CA SER A 405 -0.86 -9.02 -16.82
C SER A 405 0.44 -9.33 -16.08
N GLY A 406 1.23 -10.31 -16.53
CA GLY A 406 2.42 -10.77 -15.81
C GLY A 406 3.47 -9.67 -15.61
N ARG A 407 3.69 -8.84 -16.63
CA ARG A 407 4.61 -7.70 -16.62
C ARG A 407 4.23 -6.67 -15.56
N ALA A 408 2.95 -6.27 -15.53
CA ALA A 408 2.45 -5.29 -14.57
C ALA A 408 2.45 -5.86 -13.14
N TYR A 409 2.02 -7.11 -12.98
CA TYR A 409 2.01 -7.80 -11.71
C TYR A 409 3.42 -7.88 -11.10
N MET A 410 4.41 -8.35 -11.87
CA MET A 410 5.79 -8.47 -11.43
C MET A 410 6.39 -7.11 -11.02
N ARG A 411 6.13 -6.04 -11.78
CA ARG A 411 6.56 -4.67 -11.45
C ARG A 411 5.89 -4.13 -10.19
N SER A 412 4.63 -4.49 -9.96
CA SER A 412 3.91 -4.11 -8.73
C SER A 412 4.49 -4.82 -7.50
N GLY A 413 4.82 -6.11 -7.62
CA GLY A 413 5.51 -6.88 -6.57
C GLY A 413 6.89 -6.33 -6.26
N LEU A 414 7.69 -6.06 -7.30
CA LEU A 414 8.99 -5.40 -7.17
C LEU A 414 8.88 -4.03 -6.48
N SER A 415 7.92 -3.20 -6.90
CA SER A 415 7.64 -1.92 -6.25
C SER A 415 7.24 -2.07 -4.78
N SER A 416 6.47 -3.11 -4.44
CA SER A 416 6.01 -3.42 -3.09
C SER A 416 7.19 -3.75 -2.18
N HIS A 417 8.05 -4.68 -2.60
CA HIS A 417 9.18 -5.14 -1.80
C HIS A 417 10.34 -4.16 -1.75
N ALA A 418 10.59 -3.41 -2.83
CA ALA A 418 11.63 -2.37 -2.85
C ALA A 418 11.30 -1.25 -1.86
N TRP A 419 10.05 -0.77 -1.91
CA TRP A 419 9.60 0.28 -1.00
C TRP A 419 9.09 -0.24 0.32
N GLN A 420 8.93 -1.55 0.53
CA GLN A 420 8.30 -2.15 1.72
C GLN A 420 6.97 -1.46 2.05
N LYS A 421 6.13 -1.33 1.02
CA LYS A 421 4.83 -0.68 1.07
C LYS A 421 3.82 -1.53 0.35
N PRO A 422 2.57 -1.59 0.84
CA PRO A 422 1.59 -2.46 0.22
C PRO A 422 1.17 -1.89 -1.14
N THR A 423 1.05 -2.74 -2.16
CA THR A 423 0.54 -2.37 -3.50
C THR A 423 -0.72 -3.16 -3.87
N GLY A 424 -1.40 -2.75 -4.94
CA GLY A 424 -2.66 -3.34 -5.39
C GLY A 424 -2.58 -4.81 -5.82
N ALA A 425 -1.42 -5.27 -6.33
CA ALA A 425 -1.25 -6.63 -6.84
C ALA A 425 -1.47 -7.71 -5.75
N CYS A 426 -1.21 -7.38 -4.48
CA CYS A 426 -1.42 -8.29 -3.37
C CYS A 426 -2.92 -8.50 -3.03
N LEU A 427 -3.82 -7.60 -3.43
CA LEU A 427 -5.24 -7.60 -3.03
C LEU A 427 -6.12 -8.57 -3.85
N SER A 428 -5.62 -9.06 -5.00
CA SER A 428 -6.34 -9.97 -5.90
C SER A 428 -6.78 -11.29 -5.25
N ARG A 429 -6.17 -11.66 -4.11
CA ARG A 429 -6.41 -12.93 -3.40
C ARG A 429 -7.53 -12.90 -2.35
N GLU A 430 -7.93 -11.74 -1.85
CA GLU A 430 -8.99 -11.65 -0.81
C GLU A 430 -10.40 -11.75 -1.38
N SER A 431 -10.59 -11.50 -2.67
CA SER A 431 -11.92 -11.46 -3.31
C SER A 431 -12.40 -12.81 -3.85
N GLY A 432 -11.61 -13.88 -3.67
CA GLY A 432 -11.94 -15.24 -4.10
C GLY A 432 -12.80 -16.06 -3.12
N ASP A 433 -12.86 -15.70 -1.83
CA ASP A 433 -13.51 -16.50 -0.79
C ASP A 433 -14.58 -15.70 0.00
N ALA A 434 -15.53 -15.09 -0.71
CA ALA A 434 -16.85 -14.74 -0.18
C ALA A 434 -17.74 -14.32 -1.35
N ASP A 435 -18.76 -15.13 -1.65
CA ASP A 435 -19.79 -14.93 -2.67
C ASP A 435 -19.47 -15.57 -4.05
N SER A 436 -19.36 -16.91 -4.06
CA SER A 436 -19.54 -17.70 -5.29
C SER A 436 -21.03 -17.77 -5.63
N GLY A 437 -21.47 -16.85 -6.46
CA GLY A 437 -22.75 -16.90 -7.17
C GLY A 437 -22.65 -15.99 -8.38
N TYR A 438 -22.69 -16.59 -9.57
CA TYR A 438 -22.47 -15.99 -10.89
C TYR A 438 -20.99 -15.94 -11.33
N GLU A 439 -20.50 -17.11 -11.74
CA GLU A 439 -19.47 -17.19 -12.77
C GLU A 439 -20.02 -16.61 -14.08
N ASP A 440 -19.28 -15.66 -14.63
CA ASP A 440 -19.41 -15.12 -15.98
C ASP A 440 -19.00 -16.24 -16.95
N MET A 441 -19.99 -16.99 -17.46
CA MET A 441 -19.75 -17.98 -18.50
C MET A 441 -19.24 -17.28 -19.76
N GLY A 442 -17.94 -17.47 -20.04
CA GLY A 442 -17.35 -17.14 -21.32
C GLY A 442 -18.08 -17.87 -22.45
N PHE A 443 -18.75 -17.07 -23.29
CA PHE A 443 -19.27 -17.51 -24.58
C PHE A 443 -18.09 -17.97 -25.46
N SER A 444 -18.00 -19.27 -25.76
CA SER A 444 -17.35 -19.73 -26.99
C SER A 444 -18.44 -19.98 -28.02
N LEU A 445 -18.48 -19.15 -29.08
CA LEU A 445 -19.27 -19.42 -30.26
C LEU A 445 -18.65 -20.61 -31.00
N TYR A 446 -19.36 -21.74 -31.01
CA TYR A 446 -19.25 -22.73 -32.06
C TYR A 446 -20.64 -22.85 -32.69
N GLU A 447 -20.72 -22.63 -34.00
CA GLU A 447 -21.84 -23.09 -34.81
C GLU A 447 -21.68 -24.59 -35.01
N ASP A 448 -22.69 -25.38 -34.69
CA ASP A 448 -23.21 -26.39 -35.62
C ASP A 448 -24.50 -27.07 -35.11
N ASP A 449 -25.25 -27.51 -36.12
CA ASP A 449 -26.61 -28.05 -36.17
C ASP A 449 -26.96 -29.17 -35.17
N ASP A 450 -28.09 -29.00 -34.49
CA ASP A 450 -29.21 -29.97 -34.39
C ASP A 450 -29.99 -29.84 -33.06
N GLU A 451 -31.32 -29.88 -33.17
CA GLU A 451 -32.26 -29.93 -32.06
C GLU A 451 -31.99 -31.10 -31.11
N LYS A 452 -32.01 -30.86 -29.78
CA LYS A 452 -32.92 -31.51 -28.79
C LYS A 452 -32.56 -31.20 -27.33
N ASN A 453 -33.61 -30.83 -26.58
CA ASN A 453 -33.71 -30.77 -25.11
C ASN A 453 -32.95 -31.87 -24.36
N TYR A 454 -32.25 -31.53 -23.26
CA TYR A 454 -32.20 -32.41 -22.09
C TYR A 454 -32.09 -31.66 -20.75
N VAL A 455 -32.81 -32.24 -19.78
CA VAL A 455 -32.99 -31.89 -18.37
C VAL A 455 -31.71 -32.14 -17.57
N CYS A 456 -31.35 -31.23 -16.66
CA CYS A 456 -30.24 -31.42 -15.72
C CYS A 456 -30.58 -32.50 -14.67
N ALA A 457 -29.90 -33.64 -14.73
CA ALA A 457 -29.79 -34.57 -13.62
C ALA A 457 -28.42 -34.37 -12.95
N ALA A 458 -28.43 -33.95 -11.69
CA ALA A 458 -27.23 -33.91 -10.85
C ALA A 458 -26.83 -35.34 -10.48
N ALA A 459 -25.58 -35.71 -10.75
CA ALA A 459 -24.94 -36.86 -10.15
C ALA A 459 -23.85 -36.34 -9.19
N ASP A 460 -24.18 -36.36 -7.90
CA ASP A 460 -23.21 -36.35 -6.81
C ASP A 460 -22.30 -37.56 -6.97
N HIS A 461 -20.97 -37.37 -6.96
CA HIS A 461 -20.01 -38.23 -6.25
C HIS A 461 -18.65 -37.54 -6.14
N ASP A 462 -18.02 -37.73 -4.98
CA ASP A 462 -16.66 -37.37 -4.55
C ASP A 462 -16.34 -35.90 -4.23
N LYS A 463 -16.75 -35.46 -3.02
CA LYS A 463 -16.27 -34.24 -2.33
C LYS A 463 -15.55 -34.50 -0.99
N ASP A 464 -15.15 -35.72 -0.68
CA ASP A 464 -14.71 -36.09 0.69
C ASP A 464 -13.22 -36.45 0.86
N ILE A 465 -12.30 -35.95 0.03
CA ILE A 465 -10.85 -36.20 0.21
C ILE A 465 -10.01 -34.94 0.53
N PHE A 466 -10.57 -33.73 0.51
CA PHE A 466 -9.78 -32.49 0.72
C PHE A 466 -10.21 -31.57 1.89
N LYS A 467 -11.05 -32.06 2.81
CA LYS A 467 -11.62 -31.21 3.88
C LYS A 467 -11.02 -31.36 5.30
N SER A 468 -10.02 -32.21 5.54
CA SER A 468 -9.56 -32.48 6.92
C SER A 468 -8.18 -31.91 7.31
N SER A 469 -7.69 -30.84 6.68
CA SER A 469 -6.36 -30.27 7.05
C SER A 469 -6.30 -28.77 7.34
N TYR A 470 -7.43 -28.06 7.33
CA TYR A 470 -7.45 -26.62 7.65
C TYR A 470 -8.68 -26.24 8.49
N SER A 471 -8.76 -26.76 9.71
CA SER A 471 -9.63 -26.20 10.75
C SER A 471 -8.77 -25.75 11.93
N GLY A 472 -8.14 -24.59 11.78
CA GLY A 472 -7.35 -23.95 12.83
C GLY A 472 -6.98 -22.53 12.41
N ALA A 473 -7.50 -21.54 13.16
CA ALA A 473 -7.29 -20.10 13.04
C ALA A 473 -7.94 -19.41 11.81
N ALA A 474 -9.14 -18.84 12.03
CA ALA A 474 -9.68 -17.74 11.25
C ALA A 474 -8.88 -16.44 11.49
N GLY A 475 -7.60 -16.44 11.11
CA GLY A 475 -6.77 -15.25 11.00
C GLY A 475 -6.85 -14.72 9.58
N SER A 476 -7.46 -13.55 9.39
CA SER A 476 -7.40 -12.79 8.13
C SER A 476 -5.96 -12.77 7.62
N ARG A 477 -5.68 -13.34 6.44
CA ARG A 477 -4.33 -13.35 5.84
C ARG A 477 -3.88 -11.90 5.62
N ARG A 478 -3.07 -11.34 6.52
CA ARG A 478 -2.65 -9.93 6.52
C ARG A 478 -1.76 -9.67 5.30
N HIS A 479 -2.02 -8.69 4.44
CA HIS A 479 -1.06 -8.43 3.36
C HIS A 479 0.30 -7.95 3.90
N ALA A 480 1.38 -8.34 3.22
CA ALA A 480 2.72 -7.84 3.53
C ALA A 480 2.72 -6.29 3.50
N TYR A 481 3.33 -5.67 4.51
CA TYR A 481 3.45 -4.22 4.70
C TYR A 481 2.15 -3.46 5.00
N GLN A 482 0.97 -4.10 5.09
CA GLN A 482 -0.23 -3.41 5.55
C GLN A 482 -0.17 -3.15 7.06
N THR A 483 -0.17 -1.86 7.42
CA THR A 483 -0.23 -1.43 8.82
C THR A 483 -1.65 -1.58 9.39
N PRO A 484 -1.83 -1.70 10.71
CA PRO A 484 -3.15 -1.70 11.33
C PRO A 484 -3.98 -0.47 10.95
N THR A 485 -3.35 0.71 10.84
CA THR A 485 -3.98 1.93 10.35
C THR A 485 -4.50 1.80 8.92
N ILE A 486 -3.71 1.24 7.99
CA ILE A 486 -4.14 0.95 6.62
C ILE A 486 -5.31 -0.04 6.60
N ASN A 487 -5.24 -1.11 7.39
CA ASN A 487 -6.30 -2.12 7.46
C ASN A 487 -7.65 -1.54 7.91
N ARG A 488 -7.62 -0.63 8.89
CA ARG A 488 -8.83 0.10 9.33
C ARG A 488 -9.41 0.95 8.19
N MET A 489 -8.55 1.59 7.38
CA MET A 489 -9.00 2.40 6.24
C MET A 489 -9.65 1.55 5.15
N VAL A 490 -9.04 0.42 4.78
CA VAL A 490 -9.60 -0.54 3.81
C VAL A 490 -10.94 -1.09 4.31
N ALA A 491 -11.04 -1.48 5.57
CA ALA A 491 -12.30 -1.95 6.17
C ALA A 491 -13.40 -0.87 6.12
N ARG A 492 -13.06 0.40 6.37
CA ARG A 492 -13.99 1.54 6.24
C ARG A 492 -14.44 1.75 4.80
N SER A 493 -13.54 1.62 3.82
CA SER A 493 -13.86 1.68 2.40
C SER A 493 -14.89 0.61 2.02
N ARG A 494 -14.60 -0.66 2.35
CA ARG A 494 -15.52 -1.79 2.11
C ARG A 494 -16.90 -1.58 2.75
N ALA A 495 -16.94 -1.03 3.96
CA ALA A 495 -18.20 -0.72 4.65
C ALA A 495 -18.99 0.40 3.95
N ALA A 496 -18.31 1.43 3.44
CA ALA A 496 -18.94 2.51 2.68
C ALA A 496 -19.55 2.00 1.36
N THR A 497 -18.82 1.14 0.64
CA THR A 497 -19.30 0.52 -0.60
C THR A 497 -20.54 -0.34 -0.37
N ARG A 498 -20.56 -1.14 0.71
CA ARG A 498 -21.73 -1.95 1.08
C ARG A 498 -22.97 -1.09 1.37
N ARG A 499 -22.80 0.08 1.99
CA ARG A 499 -23.91 1.02 2.25
C ARG A 499 -24.45 1.61 0.95
N ASN A 500 -23.57 2.03 0.04
CA ASN A 500 -23.97 2.59 -1.26
C ASN A 500 -24.70 1.58 -2.14
N ASN A 501 -24.31 0.30 -2.10
CA ASN A 501 -24.98 -0.75 -2.87
C ASN A 501 -26.36 -1.10 -2.28
N LYS A 502 -26.51 -1.12 -0.95
CA LYS A 502 -27.82 -1.32 -0.29
C LYS A 502 -28.80 -0.19 -0.57
N GLY A 503 -28.31 1.05 -0.73
CA GLY A 503 -29.15 2.20 -1.11
C GLY A 503 -29.68 2.15 -2.55
N LYS A 504 -29.09 1.33 -3.42
CA LYS A 504 -29.50 1.19 -4.83
C LYS A 504 -30.40 -0.03 -5.09
N SER A 505 -30.54 -0.96 -4.15
CA SER A 505 -31.28 -2.23 -4.33
C SER A 505 -32.75 -2.22 -3.86
N THR A 506 -33.40 -1.06 -3.78
CA THR A 506 -34.88 -0.98 -3.60
C THR A 506 -35.45 0.04 -4.58
N PRO A 507 -36.12 -0.43 -5.63
CA PRO A 507 -37.55 -0.17 -5.74
C PRO A 507 -38.31 -1.30 -6.46
N ALA A 508 -39.00 -2.19 -5.73
CA ALA A 508 -40.11 -2.98 -6.30
C ALA A 508 -40.79 -3.82 -5.21
N LYS A 509 -41.97 -3.35 -4.77
CA LYS A 509 -43.18 -4.10 -4.36
C LYS A 509 -43.90 -3.37 -3.22
N ALA A 510 -44.74 -2.43 -3.61
CA ALA A 510 -45.97 -2.13 -2.87
C ALA A 510 -46.94 -1.42 -3.82
N LEU A 511 -47.42 -2.15 -4.84
CA LEU A 511 -48.62 -1.79 -5.58
C LEU A 511 -49.40 -3.07 -5.89
N GLY A 512 -50.58 -3.15 -5.29
CA GLY A 512 -51.70 -3.98 -5.75
C GLY A 512 -51.77 -5.41 -5.22
N THR A 513 -52.66 -5.62 -4.25
CA THR A 513 -53.77 -6.56 -4.41
C THR A 513 -54.93 -6.07 -3.54
N ILE A 514 -55.90 -5.43 -4.21
CA ILE A 514 -57.28 -5.34 -3.74
C ILE A 514 -57.85 -6.74 -3.93
N ASP A 515 -58.32 -7.37 -2.87
CA ASP A 515 -59.09 -8.60 -2.96
C ASP A 515 -60.41 -8.40 -2.20
N GLU A 516 -61.48 -8.29 -2.98
CA GLU A 516 -62.86 -8.43 -2.51
C GLU A 516 -63.20 -9.93 -2.55
N SER A 517 -63.56 -10.53 -1.41
CA SER A 517 -64.82 -11.28 -1.25
C SER A 517 -64.89 -12.09 0.05
N LYS A 518 -65.97 -11.82 0.80
CA LYS A 518 -66.90 -12.74 1.51
C LYS A 518 -66.35 -14.04 2.11
N ASP A 519 -66.51 -14.22 3.43
CA ASP A 519 -67.68 -14.86 4.06
C ASP A 519 -67.46 -15.04 5.57
N SER A 520 -68.29 -14.42 6.41
CA SER A 520 -69.29 -15.06 7.28
C SER A 520 -68.75 -15.82 8.52
N SER A 521 -68.99 -15.28 9.72
CA SER A 521 -70.03 -15.79 10.64
C SER A 521 -69.83 -15.35 12.10
N SER A 522 -70.92 -14.77 12.67
CA SER A 522 -71.38 -14.87 14.07
C SER A 522 -70.50 -14.28 15.19
N ARG A 523 -70.94 -13.62 16.26
CA ARG A 523 -72.20 -13.18 16.94
C ARG A 523 -71.66 -12.14 17.97
N GLY A 524 -72.35 -11.11 18.46
CA GLY A 524 -73.75 -10.76 18.56
C GLY A 524 -73.88 -9.51 19.46
N SER A 525 -75.07 -8.88 19.45
CA SER A 525 -75.73 -8.07 20.51
C SER A 525 -74.89 -7.03 21.29
N ASP A 526 -75.21 -5.73 21.35
CA ASP A 526 -76.52 -5.13 21.63
C ASP A 526 -76.59 -3.64 21.21
N ARG A 527 -77.76 -3.24 20.71
CA ARG A 527 -78.36 -1.89 20.70
C ARG A 527 -79.13 -1.67 22.02
N PRO A 528 -79.69 -0.50 22.40
CA PRO A 528 -80.18 0.66 21.61
C PRO A 528 -79.74 2.02 22.24
N GLY A 529 -80.17 3.23 21.88
CA GLY A 529 -81.14 3.82 20.95
C GLY A 529 -80.92 5.36 21.00
N TYR A 530 -81.03 6.05 19.87
CA TYR A 530 -82.13 6.95 19.48
C TYR A 530 -82.13 8.38 20.05
N ARG A 531 -82.47 9.31 19.13
CA ARG A 531 -82.92 10.72 19.28
C ARG A 531 -81.83 11.78 19.40
N SER A 532 -81.83 12.87 18.63
CA SER A 532 -82.69 13.36 17.53
C SER A 532 -81.86 14.26 16.62
#